data_AF-A0A964NGL8-F1
#
_entry.id   AF-A0A964NGL8-F1
#
_cell.length_a   1.000
_cell.length_b   1.000
_cell.length_c   1.000
_cell.angle_alpha   90.00
_cell.angle_beta   90.00
_cell.angle_gamma   90.00
#
_symmetry.space_group_name_H-M   'P 1'
#
loop_
_entity.id
_entity.type
_entity.pdbx_description
1 polymer ?
#
loop_
_entity_poly.entity_id
_entity_poly.type
_entity_poly.pdbx_seq_one_letter_code
_entity_poly.pdbx_strand_id
1 'polypeptide(L)'
;MNTPRILKAALVAGLLLCPACDSPSNGDTANDRGLTDVRSLAGDRPTSDGPGGGPGDGGFRDVASSADLPVLDVNPPPPLDASPAADQADQMDGQMVGPDALVPADPRCTAERPDGPAPFVLPEADCVQGTIRKLRDPRCPGFQPIPTALPGRASRVDLAVVTAVFGHDFVVQDADGEVYAGLWVHNRAGFDTAGLQPGTRLRLEGELLTFFDLEELVVSPGGIDVLGDGPSLPPLELSESARVADLGDLAEALESHLVTLRFERVNNTAPDCPNDFGNFVLDGALWIGRENDYDYAPGRGDRLERVTGVLSVSFDHRKLLPRDASDLEVVTCGGLPDKCPESECPAELGDPESGELVITEIQNDPHGTDVDREFVELYNDGAAELDLDGYWVQDCGGRRADLSGRLAPRGYLVIAGSLDEDVNGGVEADTLLGDLFLPNGGGSVLVFNPQGGLVDQVRYEVRAPWPRRDPGETADLLRADLDNSDPAHWRRGRNSYGPGGEGTPGRAY
;
A
#
# COMPACT_ATOMS: atom_id res chain seq x y z
N MET A 1 -1.29 -25.88 45.51
CA MET A 1 -1.37 -24.45 45.88
C MET A 1 0.02 -23.85 45.73
N ASN A 2 0.07 -22.66 45.13
CA ASN A 2 1.20 -21.76 44.92
C ASN A 2 2.13 -22.00 43.71
N THR A 3 1.79 -21.27 42.66
CA THR A 3 2.61 -20.70 41.59
C THR A 3 3.85 -19.95 42.10
N PRO A 4 4.88 -19.78 41.26
CA PRO A 4 5.61 -18.52 41.21
C PRO A 4 5.57 -17.87 39.82
N ARG A 5 5.39 -16.54 39.87
CA ARG A 5 5.43 -15.58 38.76
C ARG A 5 6.85 -15.41 38.24
N ILE A 6 7.02 -15.32 36.92
CA ILE A 6 8.25 -14.84 36.28
C ILE A 6 8.07 -13.35 35.96
N LEU A 7 9.00 -12.54 36.46
CA LEU A 7 9.09 -11.10 36.32
C LEU A 7 9.51 -10.73 34.88
N LYS A 8 8.80 -9.79 34.25
CA LYS A 8 9.25 -9.06 33.06
C LYS A 8 10.37 -8.08 33.46
N ALA A 9 11.52 -8.15 32.79
CA ALA A 9 12.59 -7.16 32.92
C ALA A 9 12.43 -6.08 31.85
N ALA A 10 12.43 -4.82 32.28
CA ALA A 10 12.42 -3.64 31.43
C ALA A 10 13.84 -3.37 30.87
N LEU A 11 13.94 -3.08 29.58
CA LEU A 11 15.18 -2.68 28.92
C LEU A 11 15.37 -1.17 29.07
N VAL A 12 16.47 -0.76 29.69
CA VAL A 12 16.93 0.63 29.78
C VAL A 12 17.96 0.85 28.68
N ALA A 13 17.70 1.79 27.78
CA ALA A 13 18.66 2.24 26.76
C ALA A 13 19.80 3.03 27.44
N GLY A 14 21.03 2.55 27.28
CA GLY A 14 22.24 3.22 27.74
C GLY A 14 23.07 3.75 26.57
N LEU A 15 23.03 5.06 26.37
CA LEU A 15 24.08 5.81 25.67
C LEU A 15 25.42 5.60 26.41
N LEU A 16 26.49 5.29 25.69
CA LEU A 16 27.85 5.41 26.18
C LEU A 16 28.76 6.03 25.12
N LEU A 17 29.22 7.24 25.44
CA LEU A 17 30.28 8.01 24.81
C LEU A 17 31.64 7.67 25.43
N CYS A 18 32.69 7.93 24.62
CA CYS A 18 34.08 8.28 24.98
C CYS A 18 35.07 7.14 25.33
N PRO A 19 36.41 7.37 25.25
CA PRO A 19 37.18 8.50 24.68
C PRO A 19 38.41 8.09 23.81
N ALA A 20 39.06 9.10 23.24
CA ALA A 20 40.32 9.02 22.48
C ALA A 20 41.60 9.11 23.36
N CYS A 21 42.75 8.96 22.65
CA CYS A 21 44.17 9.19 23.00
C CYS A 21 44.91 7.96 23.57
N ASP A 22 46.13 7.59 23.14
CA ASP A 22 47.27 8.41 22.74
C ASP A 22 48.26 7.64 21.83
N SER A 23 48.87 8.36 20.88
CA SER A 23 50.16 8.02 20.23
C SER A 23 51.32 8.53 21.10
N PRO A 24 52.60 8.16 20.86
CA PRO A 24 53.44 9.19 20.23
C PRO A 24 54.62 8.70 19.34
N SER A 25 54.77 9.41 18.21
CA SER A 25 56.01 10.11 17.78
C SER A 25 57.15 9.31 17.12
N ASN A 26 57.97 9.83 16.19
CA ASN A 26 58.02 11.14 15.50
C ASN A 26 58.94 11.02 14.28
N GLY A 27 58.73 11.88 13.29
CA GLY A 27 59.60 12.10 12.13
C GLY A 27 59.16 13.29 11.28
N ASP A 28 59.06 14.47 11.90
CA ASP A 28 58.92 15.82 11.30
C ASP A 28 60.00 16.07 10.21
N THR A 29 59.73 16.85 9.15
CA THR A 29 59.58 18.33 9.13
C THR A 29 58.84 18.79 7.86
N ALA A 30 58.35 20.02 7.67
CA ALA A 30 57.76 21.09 8.50
C ALA A 30 57.42 22.23 7.51
N ASN A 31 56.29 22.92 7.76
CA ASN A 31 55.97 24.35 7.54
C ASN A 31 54.61 24.57 6.83
N ASP A 32 53.74 25.50 7.21
CA ASP A 32 53.55 26.35 8.39
C ASP A 32 52.20 27.09 8.14
N ARG A 33 51.32 27.19 9.14
CA ARG A 33 50.21 28.17 9.37
C ARG A 33 49.17 28.41 8.25
N GLY A 34 47.86 28.51 8.49
CA GLY A 34 47.06 28.68 9.70
C GLY A 34 45.79 29.50 9.37
N LEU A 35 44.63 28.93 9.72
CA LEU A 35 43.38 29.57 10.20
C LEU A 35 42.51 30.50 9.30
N THR A 36 41.24 30.05 9.20
CA THR A 36 39.94 30.75 9.40
C THR A 36 39.35 31.73 8.38
N ASP A 37 38.26 31.27 7.74
CA ASP A 37 36.85 31.68 7.90
C ASP A 37 36.37 33.11 7.53
N VAL A 38 35.06 33.18 7.22
CA VAL A 38 34.11 34.32 7.14
C VAL A 38 33.56 34.73 5.75
N ARG A 39 32.32 34.25 5.50
CA ARG A 39 31.06 34.88 5.00
C ARG A 39 31.06 35.96 3.88
N SER A 40 30.26 35.64 2.84
CA SER A 40 29.07 36.36 2.28
C SER A 40 29.11 37.88 2.03
N LEU A 41 28.86 38.30 0.77
CA LEU A 41 27.61 38.97 0.32
C LEU A 41 27.66 39.39 -1.17
N ALA A 42 26.46 39.50 -1.74
CA ALA A 42 26.09 39.68 -3.14
C ALA A 42 26.43 41.04 -3.79
N GLY A 43 26.29 41.11 -5.13
CA GLY A 43 25.78 42.33 -5.80
C GLY A 43 26.45 42.77 -7.11
N ASP A 44 25.67 42.64 -8.19
CA ASP A 44 25.51 43.56 -9.33
C ASP A 44 26.40 43.57 -10.61
N ARG A 45 25.67 43.82 -11.72
CA ARG A 45 25.96 43.82 -13.17
C ARG A 45 26.96 44.91 -13.63
N PRO A 46 27.36 44.98 -14.94
CA PRO A 46 26.57 45.73 -15.94
C PRO A 46 26.68 45.32 -17.46
N THR A 47 25.66 45.74 -18.26
CA THR A 47 25.61 46.32 -19.66
C THR A 47 26.41 45.71 -20.84
N SER A 48 26.11 45.85 -22.15
CA SER A 48 25.01 46.31 -23.06
C SER A 48 25.52 46.08 -24.50
N ASP A 49 24.64 45.98 -25.52
CA ASP A 49 24.73 46.72 -26.81
C ASP A 49 23.67 46.25 -27.86
N GLY A 50 22.94 47.22 -28.43
CA GLY A 50 22.15 47.13 -29.68
C GLY A 50 22.84 47.93 -30.80
N PRO A 51 22.17 48.43 -31.89
CA PRO A 51 20.72 48.54 -32.17
C PRO A 51 20.28 48.30 -33.66
N GLY A 52 18.97 48.45 -33.97
CA GLY A 52 18.50 48.77 -35.34
C GLY A 52 16.98 48.68 -35.67
N GLY A 53 16.26 49.82 -35.66
CA GLY A 53 15.26 50.27 -36.67
C GLY A 53 13.79 49.76 -36.72
N GLY A 54 12.80 50.66 -36.50
CA GLY A 54 11.39 50.55 -36.96
C GLY A 54 11.10 51.48 -38.17
N PRO A 55 9.85 51.95 -38.48
CA PRO A 55 8.51 51.65 -37.93
C PRO A 55 7.36 51.53 -39.00
N GLY A 56 6.10 51.34 -38.59
CA GLY A 56 4.89 51.51 -39.44
C GLY A 56 3.54 51.34 -38.74
N ASP A 57 2.72 52.39 -38.76
CA ASP A 57 1.42 52.67 -38.10
C ASP A 57 0.17 51.85 -38.53
N GLY A 58 -0.86 51.83 -37.66
CA GLY A 58 -2.24 52.20 -38.06
C GLY A 58 -3.44 51.35 -37.58
N GLY A 59 -4.31 51.94 -36.71
CA GLY A 59 -5.76 52.03 -37.01
C GLY A 59 -6.82 51.19 -36.24
N PHE A 60 -7.27 51.69 -35.08
CA PHE A 60 -8.67 51.97 -34.64
C PHE A 60 -9.92 51.13 -35.07
N ARG A 61 -10.70 50.73 -34.04
CA ARG A 61 -12.17 50.90 -33.77
C ARG A 61 -13.22 49.77 -33.91
N ASP A 62 -13.95 49.59 -32.80
CA ASP A 62 -15.31 49.02 -32.58
C ASP A 62 -16.44 49.64 -33.43
N VAL A 63 -17.55 48.91 -33.62
CA VAL A 63 -18.96 49.23 -33.21
C VAL A 63 -19.99 48.21 -33.78
N ALA A 64 -21.03 47.94 -32.97
CA ALA A 64 -22.20 47.04 -33.12
C ALA A 64 -23.30 47.43 -34.14
N SER A 65 -24.27 46.52 -34.44
CA SER A 65 -25.74 46.73 -34.30
C SER A 65 -26.64 45.60 -34.88
N SER A 66 -27.74 45.26 -34.17
CA SER A 66 -29.18 44.97 -34.52
C SER A 66 -29.59 44.59 -35.97
N ALA A 67 -30.67 43.89 -36.34
CA ALA A 67 -31.96 43.39 -35.82
C ALA A 67 -32.43 42.24 -36.81
N ASP A 68 -33.46 41.40 -36.66
CA ASP A 68 -34.92 41.63 -36.58
C ASP A 68 -35.66 40.25 -36.50
N LEU A 69 -36.83 40.20 -35.86
CA LEU A 69 -37.81 39.09 -35.88
C LEU A 69 -38.97 39.40 -36.86
N PRO A 70 -39.81 38.40 -37.24
CA PRO A 70 -41.19 38.42 -36.73
C PRO A 70 -41.85 37.05 -36.44
N VAL A 71 -42.96 37.14 -35.72
CA VAL A 71 -43.84 36.14 -35.05
C VAL A 71 -45.00 35.67 -35.96
N LEU A 72 -45.56 34.45 -35.76
CA LEU A 72 -47.03 34.14 -35.72
C LEU A 72 -47.38 32.63 -35.50
N ASP A 73 -47.72 32.29 -34.25
CA ASP A 73 -48.92 31.62 -33.67
C ASP A 73 -49.61 30.30 -34.18
N VAL A 74 -49.79 29.39 -33.18
CA VAL A 74 -50.83 28.37 -32.82
C VAL A 74 -51.38 27.25 -33.74
N ASN A 75 -51.20 25.96 -33.32
CA ASN A 75 -52.24 25.08 -32.68
C ASN A 75 -51.74 23.61 -32.45
N PRO A 76 -52.35 22.84 -31.51
CA PRO A 76 -51.79 21.56 -30.99
C PRO A 76 -52.23 20.31 -31.79
N PRO A 77 -51.52 19.16 -31.69
CA PRO A 77 -51.88 17.95 -32.44
C PRO A 77 -52.84 16.99 -31.69
N PRO A 78 -53.62 16.18 -32.43
CA PRO A 78 -54.55 15.15 -31.91
C PRO A 78 -53.87 13.77 -31.72
N PRO A 79 -54.55 12.75 -31.15
CA PRO A 79 -53.89 11.59 -30.55
C PRO A 79 -53.66 10.39 -31.50
N LEU A 80 -52.79 9.52 -31.00
CA LEU A 80 -52.21 8.27 -31.53
C LEU A 80 -53.23 7.27 -32.11
N ASP A 81 -52.83 6.57 -33.17
CA ASP A 81 -53.32 5.22 -33.47
C ASP A 81 -52.26 4.33 -34.14
N ALA A 82 -52.45 3.02 -33.98
CA ALA A 82 -51.47 1.95 -33.94
C ALA A 82 -50.91 1.40 -35.29
N SER A 83 -49.81 0.64 -35.13
CA SER A 83 -48.91 -0.18 -35.99
C SER A 83 -49.59 -1.09 -37.06
N PRO A 84 -48.88 -1.96 -37.87
CA PRO A 84 -47.45 -2.33 -37.88
C PRO A 84 -46.73 -2.59 -39.25
N ALA A 85 -45.40 -2.55 -39.16
CA ALA A 85 -44.34 -3.36 -39.82
C ALA A 85 -44.27 -3.56 -41.35
N ALA A 86 -43.21 -3.04 -41.97
CA ALA A 86 -42.27 -3.80 -42.82
C ALA A 86 -41.01 -2.97 -43.20
N ASP A 87 -39.88 -3.39 -42.63
CA ASP A 87 -38.53 -3.56 -43.21
C ASP A 87 -37.78 -2.50 -44.05
N GLN A 88 -36.54 -2.27 -43.57
CA GLN A 88 -35.26 -1.94 -44.23
C GLN A 88 -34.72 -0.49 -44.18
N ALA A 89 -33.67 -0.35 -43.36
CA ALA A 89 -32.46 0.50 -43.42
C ALA A 89 -32.65 2.00 -43.77
N ASP A 90 -32.19 2.96 -42.97
CA ASP A 90 -30.86 3.11 -42.39
C ASP A 90 -30.88 4.27 -41.36
N GLN A 91 -29.84 4.40 -40.53
CA GLN A 91 -29.49 5.51 -39.60
C GLN A 91 -29.53 5.20 -38.09
N MET A 92 -28.33 4.90 -37.58
CA MET A 92 -27.70 5.27 -36.30
C MET A 92 -28.62 5.70 -35.14
N ASP A 93 -28.75 4.82 -34.14
CA ASP A 93 -29.06 5.21 -32.77
C ASP A 93 -28.04 4.60 -31.81
N GLY A 94 -27.46 5.49 -30.99
CA GLY A 94 -26.63 5.15 -29.86
C GLY A 94 -27.48 4.51 -28.77
N GLN A 95 -27.15 3.27 -28.44
CA GLN A 95 -27.76 2.57 -27.33
C GLN A 95 -27.10 3.06 -26.04
N MET A 96 -27.82 3.93 -25.33
CA MET A 96 -27.61 4.19 -23.89
C MET A 96 -27.75 2.86 -23.15
N VAL A 97 -26.61 2.28 -22.76
CA VAL A 97 -26.55 1.19 -21.78
C VAL A 97 -26.59 1.86 -20.40
N GLY A 98 -27.58 1.51 -19.57
CA GLY A 98 -27.73 2.04 -18.22
C GLY A 98 -26.55 1.68 -17.30
N PRO A 99 -26.31 2.42 -16.20
CA PRO A 99 -25.14 2.26 -15.35
C PRO A 99 -25.30 1.11 -14.35
N ASP A 100 -25.73 -0.05 -14.83
CA ASP A 100 -25.83 -1.29 -14.04
C ASP A 100 -25.33 -2.48 -14.86
N ALA A 101 -24.21 -2.27 -15.55
CA ALA A 101 -23.34 -3.36 -15.95
C ALA A 101 -22.21 -3.45 -14.93
N LEU A 102 -22.51 -4.03 -13.75
CA LEU A 102 -21.49 -4.80 -13.04
C LEU A 102 -20.80 -5.64 -14.12
N VAL A 103 -19.50 -5.42 -14.32
CA VAL A 103 -18.70 -6.29 -15.20
C VAL A 103 -19.10 -7.72 -14.81
N PRO A 104 -19.58 -8.56 -15.75
CA PRO A 104 -19.93 -9.91 -15.37
C PRO A 104 -18.69 -10.51 -14.73
N ALA A 105 -18.79 -10.84 -13.43
CA ALA A 105 -17.68 -11.37 -12.67
C ALA A 105 -17.10 -12.53 -13.49
N ASP A 106 -15.81 -12.44 -13.82
CA ASP A 106 -15.14 -13.48 -14.60
C ASP A 106 -15.53 -14.84 -13.98
N PRO A 107 -16.04 -15.81 -14.76
CA PRO A 107 -16.57 -17.05 -14.18
C PRO A 107 -15.53 -17.79 -13.32
N ARG A 108 -14.23 -17.53 -13.53
CA ARG A 108 -13.13 -18.02 -12.68
C ARG A 108 -13.19 -17.49 -11.25
N CYS A 109 -13.73 -16.29 -11.03
CA CYS A 109 -13.93 -15.68 -9.71
C CYS A 109 -14.83 -16.50 -8.80
N THR A 110 -15.77 -17.27 -9.35
CA THR A 110 -16.65 -18.16 -8.56
C THR A 110 -16.33 -19.64 -8.75
N ALA A 111 -15.40 -19.98 -9.65
CA ALA A 111 -15.05 -21.37 -9.90
C ALA A 111 -14.37 -21.98 -8.66
N GLU A 112 -14.74 -23.22 -8.37
CA GLU A 112 -14.07 -24.03 -7.34
C GLU A 112 -12.60 -24.25 -7.74
N ARG A 113 -11.76 -24.48 -6.73
CA ARG A 113 -10.37 -24.88 -6.92
C ARG A 113 -10.37 -26.27 -7.58
N PRO A 114 -9.76 -26.46 -8.77
CA PRO A 114 -9.56 -27.79 -9.34
C PRO A 114 -8.74 -28.68 -8.39
N ASP A 115 -8.88 -30.00 -8.51
CA ASP A 115 -8.01 -30.93 -7.78
C ASP A 115 -6.54 -30.57 -8.02
N GLY A 116 -5.83 -30.28 -6.93
CA GLY A 116 -4.42 -29.93 -6.96
C GLY A 116 -3.52 -31.14 -7.24
N PRO A 117 -2.20 -30.92 -7.38
CA PRO A 117 -1.24 -32.01 -7.38
C PRO A 117 -1.42 -32.89 -6.13
N ALA A 118 -1.01 -34.17 -6.25
CA ALA A 118 -1.02 -35.08 -5.12
C ALA A 118 -0.26 -34.47 -3.92
N PRO A 119 -0.66 -34.78 -2.67
CA PRO A 119 0.02 -34.25 -1.50
C PRO A 119 1.51 -34.49 -1.58
N PHE A 120 2.30 -33.42 -1.44
CA PHE A 120 3.75 -33.50 -1.52
C PHE A 120 4.27 -34.36 -0.36
N VAL A 121 5.00 -35.43 -0.68
CA VAL A 121 5.63 -36.31 0.31
C VAL A 121 7.12 -36.01 0.31
N LEU A 122 7.67 -35.75 1.50
CA LEU A 122 9.10 -35.51 1.68
C LEU A 122 9.92 -36.70 1.13
N PRO A 123 10.80 -36.48 0.14
CA PRO A 123 11.69 -37.53 -0.37
C PRO A 123 12.70 -37.94 0.71
N GLU A 124 13.36 -39.08 0.51
CA GLU A 124 14.53 -39.45 1.31
C GLU A 124 15.63 -38.39 1.18
N ALA A 125 16.39 -38.17 2.26
CA ALA A 125 17.44 -37.15 2.26
C ALA A 125 18.64 -37.61 1.42
N ASP A 126 18.91 -36.94 0.30
CA ASP A 126 20.12 -37.13 -0.51
C ASP A 126 21.23 -36.15 -0.09
N CYS A 127 22.11 -36.62 0.79
CA CYS A 127 23.05 -35.76 1.51
C CYS A 127 24.43 -35.68 0.83
N VAL A 128 24.46 -35.17 -0.40
CA VAL A 128 25.70 -34.99 -1.18
C VAL A 128 26.56 -33.86 -0.60
N GLN A 129 27.85 -34.10 -0.41
CA GLN A 129 28.77 -33.07 0.12
C GLN A 129 28.83 -31.84 -0.80
N GLY A 130 28.85 -30.65 -0.20
CA GLY A 130 28.89 -29.38 -0.93
C GLY A 130 27.52 -28.90 -1.45
N THR A 131 26.42 -29.59 -1.13
CA THR A 131 25.04 -29.16 -1.40
C THR A 131 24.47 -28.37 -0.23
N ILE A 132 23.47 -27.53 -0.51
CA ILE A 132 22.71 -26.78 0.49
C ILE A 132 21.94 -27.76 1.39
N ARG A 133 21.29 -28.76 0.80
CA ARG A 133 20.60 -29.82 1.51
C ARG A 133 21.48 -30.48 2.58
N LYS A 134 22.75 -30.74 2.28
CA LYS A 134 23.69 -31.33 3.24
C LYS A 134 23.89 -30.46 4.48
N LEU A 135 23.74 -29.15 4.35
CA LEU A 135 23.90 -28.17 5.43
C LEU A 135 22.62 -27.99 6.26
N ARG A 136 21.45 -28.08 5.61
CA ARG A 136 20.15 -27.71 6.19
C ARG A 136 19.28 -28.89 6.62
N ASP A 137 19.35 -30.03 5.95
CA ASP A 137 18.44 -31.14 6.21
C ASP A 137 18.81 -31.87 7.52
N PRO A 138 17.96 -31.85 8.57
CA PRO A 138 18.23 -32.48 9.85
C PRO A 138 18.33 -34.01 9.77
N ARG A 139 17.86 -34.61 8.67
CA ARG A 139 17.94 -36.05 8.40
C ARG A 139 19.32 -36.46 7.88
N CYS A 140 20.16 -35.50 7.50
CA CYS A 140 21.49 -35.81 6.99
C CYS A 140 22.45 -36.30 8.08
N PRO A 141 23.27 -37.35 7.81
CA PRO A 141 24.24 -37.84 8.79
C PRO A 141 25.24 -36.76 9.19
N GLY A 142 25.38 -36.52 10.49
CA GLY A 142 26.28 -35.50 11.02
C GLY A 142 25.76 -34.06 10.89
N PHE A 143 24.46 -33.87 10.65
CA PHE A 143 23.81 -32.57 10.77
C PHE A 143 24.13 -31.93 12.13
N GLN A 144 24.42 -30.64 12.09
CA GLN A 144 24.57 -29.82 13.28
C GLN A 144 23.56 -28.67 13.19
N PRO A 145 22.89 -28.30 14.30
CA PRO A 145 22.03 -27.11 14.32
C PRO A 145 22.77 -25.87 13.81
N ILE A 146 22.06 -25.01 13.10
CA ILE A 146 22.60 -23.77 12.56
C ILE A 146 22.69 -22.73 13.70
N PRO A 147 23.83 -22.03 13.88
CA PRO A 147 23.97 -21.00 14.91
C PRO A 147 23.01 -19.82 14.68
N THR A 148 22.45 -19.24 15.75
CA THR A 148 21.50 -18.11 15.66
C THR A 148 22.15 -16.73 15.81
N ALA A 149 23.49 -16.66 15.79
CA ALA A 149 24.27 -15.44 15.93
C ALA A 149 25.67 -15.64 15.36
N LEU A 150 26.36 -14.53 15.04
CA LEU A 150 27.77 -14.55 14.66
C LEU A 150 28.69 -14.89 15.85
N PRO A 151 29.82 -15.60 15.61
CA PRO A 151 30.24 -16.16 14.33
C PRO A 151 29.37 -17.35 13.91
N GLY A 152 29.01 -17.41 12.62
CA GLY A 152 28.23 -18.51 12.06
C GLY A 152 29.09 -19.74 11.80
N ARG A 153 28.50 -20.77 11.18
CA ARG A 153 29.22 -21.99 10.79
C ARG A 153 29.87 -21.79 9.42
N ALA A 154 31.20 -21.78 9.38
CA ALA A 154 31.96 -21.77 8.13
C ALA A 154 31.48 -22.90 7.19
N SER A 155 30.98 -22.52 6.03
CA SER A 155 30.28 -23.40 5.09
C SER A 155 30.67 -23.09 3.66
N ARG A 156 30.60 -24.11 2.81
CA ARG A 156 30.89 -24.03 1.38
C ARG A 156 29.83 -24.77 0.59
N VAL A 157 29.34 -24.14 -0.47
CA VAL A 157 28.35 -24.68 -1.41
C VAL A 157 28.96 -24.67 -2.80
N ASP A 158 28.97 -25.80 -3.50
CA ASP A 158 29.78 -25.96 -4.72
C ASP A 158 29.04 -25.71 -6.04
N LEU A 159 27.72 -25.93 -6.08
CA LEU A 159 26.93 -25.95 -7.32
C LEU A 159 25.53 -25.36 -7.10
N ALA A 160 25.46 -24.27 -6.34
CA ALA A 160 24.24 -23.52 -6.11
C ALA A 160 23.77 -22.84 -7.41
N VAL A 161 22.48 -22.86 -7.68
CA VAL A 161 21.84 -22.21 -8.82
C VAL A 161 21.01 -21.04 -8.31
N VAL A 162 21.25 -19.83 -8.82
CA VAL A 162 20.45 -18.65 -8.47
C VAL A 162 19.01 -18.82 -8.91
N THR A 163 18.05 -18.51 -8.04
CA THR A 163 16.61 -18.59 -8.33
C THR A 163 15.90 -17.24 -8.24
N ALA A 164 16.41 -16.32 -7.42
CA ALA A 164 15.93 -14.95 -7.32
C ALA A 164 17.06 -13.99 -6.90
N VAL A 165 16.90 -12.70 -7.21
CA VAL A 165 17.78 -11.60 -6.76
C VAL A 165 16.90 -10.50 -6.18
N PHE A 166 17.25 -10.02 -4.98
CA PHE A 166 16.54 -9.01 -4.21
C PHE A 166 17.54 -7.92 -3.79
N GLY A 167 17.72 -6.93 -4.68
CA GLY A 167 18.75 -5.89 -4.51
C GLY A 167 20.17 -6.47 -4.44
N HIS A 168 20.79 -6.40 -3.27
CA HIS A 168 22.13 -6.94 -3.03
C HIS A 168 22.13 -8.41 -2.63
N ASP A 169 21.02 -8.90 -2.07
CA ASP A 169 20.87 -10.28 -1.66
C ASP A 169 20.29 -11.12 -2.78
N PHE A 170 20.44 -12.43 -2.68
CA PHE A 170 19.91 -13.35 -3.68
C PHE A 170 19.66 -14.71 -3.06
N VAL A 171 18.87 -15.51 -3.74
CA VAL A 171 18.49 -16.85 -3.29
C VAL A 171 19.03 -17.88 -4.26
N VAL A 172 19.56 -18.96 -3.70
CA VAL A 172 20.09 -20.08 -4.47
C VAL A 172 19.40 -21.38 -4.09
N GLN A 173 19.43 -22.35 -5.00
CA GLN A 173 18.98 -23.71 -4.76
C GLN A 173 19.98 -24.74 -5.27
N ASP A 174 20.01 -25.93 -4.66
CA ASP A 174 20.67 -27.08 -5.28
C ASP A 174 20.02 -27.38 -6.64
N ALA A 175 20.82 -27.91 -7.57
CA ALA A 175 20.39 -28.16 -8.94
C ALA A 175 19.32 -29.26 -9.08
N ASP A 176 19.09 -30.07 -8.03
CA ASP A 176 18.00 -31.05 -7.99
C ASP A 176 16.63 -30.39 -7.71
N GLY A 177 16.62 -29.17 -7.13
CA GLY A 177 15.41 -28.41 -6.84
C GLY A 177 14.49 -29.08 -5.82
N GLU A 178 15.05 -29.90 -4.94
CA GLU A 178 14.29 -30.69 -3.98
C GLU A 178 14.21 -30.02 -2.58
N VAL A 179 13.53 -30.64 -1.61
CA VAL A 179 13.42 -30.06 -0.24
C VAL A 179 14.77 -29.83 0.45
N TYR A 180 14.82 -28.81 1.31
CA TYR A 180 16.02 -28.30 2.00
C TYR A 180 17.13 -27.81 1.06
N ALA A 181 16.85 -27.65 -0.24
CA ALA A 181 17.83 -27.21 -1.22
C ALA A 181 17.97 -25.70 -1.32
N GLY A 182 17.06 -24.90 -0.74
CA GLY A 182 17.09 -23.44 -0.82
C GLY A 182 18.04 -22.80 0.19
N LEU A 183 18.61 -21.64 -0.12
CA LEU A 183 19.39 -20.86 0.85
C LEU A 183 19.37 -19.37 0.50
N TRP A 184 19.05 -18.53 1.48
CA TRP A 184 19.21 -17.10 1.37
C TRP A 184 20.70 -16.75 1.43
N VAL A 185 21.17 -15.88 0.53
CA VAL A 185 22.56 -15.44 0.49
C VAL A 185 22.62 -13.96 0.82
N HIS A 186 23.16 -13.66 2.01
CA HIS A 186 23.36 -12.30 2.49
C HIS A 186 24.69 -11.75 1.99
N ASN A 187 24.63 -10.79 1.06
CA ASN A 187 25.79 -10.25 0.37
C ASN A 187 26.36 -8.99 1.04
N ARG A 188 26.84 -9.15 2.28
CA ARG A 188 27.60 -8.07 2.97
C ARG A 188 28.98 -7.79 2.38
N ALA A 189 29.47 -8.65 1.49
CA ALA A 189 30.80 -8.55 0.91
C ALA A 189 30.91 -7.50 -0.20
N GLY A 190 29.80 -6.88 -0.61
CA GLY A 190 29.78 -5.88 -1.69
C GLY A 190 30.03 -6.49 -3.07
N PHE A 191 29.69 -7.76 -3.27
CA PHE A 191 29.69 -8.36 -4.60
C PHE A 191 28.64 -7.65 -5.47
N ASP A 192 29.02 -7.31 -6.70
CA ASP A 192 28.10 -6.66 -7.65
C ASP A 192 27.12 -7.68 -8.23
N THR A 193 25.86 -7.60 -7.81
CA THR A 193 24.78 -8.47 -8.27
C THR A 193 24.19 -8.06 -9.62
N ALA A 194 24.61 -6.95 -10.23
CA ALA A 194 24.00 -6.44 -11.47
C ALA A 194 24.04 -7.43 -12.65
N GLY A 195 25.00 -8.35 -12.66
CA GLY A 195 25.12 -9.41 -13.67
C GLY A 195 24.50 -10.76 -13.27
N LEU A 196 23.98 -10.89 -12.06
CA LEU A 196 23.46 -12.15 -11.54
C LEU A 196 22.02 -12.35 -11.99
N GLN A 197 21.70 -13.53 -12.53
CA GLN A 197 20.37 -13.84 -13.05
C GLN A 197 19.94 -15.25 -12.61
N PRO A 198 18.62 -15.52 -12.50
CA PRO A 198 18.13 -16.88 -12.30
C PRO A 198 18.74 -17.88 -13.30
N GLY A 199 19.17 -19.04 -12.80
CA GLY A 199 19.93 -20.04 -13.55
C GLY A 199 21.45 -19.88 -13.46
N THR A 200 22.00 -18.81 -12.90
CA THR A 200 23.47 -18.71 -12.74
C THR A 200 23.99 -19.77 -11.75
N ARG A 201 25.04 -20.51 -12.10
CA ARG A 201 25.73 -21.43 -11.18
C ARG A 201 26.84 -20.72 -10.41
N LEU A 202 26.83 -20.92 -9.10
CA LEU A 202 27.77 -20.34 -8.16
C LEU A 202 28.43 -21.43 -7.30
N ARG A 203 29.66 -21.12 -6.88
CA ARG A 203 30.23 -21.65 -5.65
C ARG A 203 30.27 -20.52 -4.62
N LEU A 204 29.86 -20.85 -3.40
CA LEU A 204 29.73 -19.92 -2.29
C LEU A 204 30.56 -20.37 -1.09
N GLU A 205 31.22 -19.43 -0.43
CA GLU A 205 31.96 -19.62 0.82
C GLU A 205 31.60 -18.50 1.80
N GLY A 206 31.22 -18.88 3.02
CA GLY A 206 30.72 -17.93 4.01
C GLY A 206 30.41 -18.56 5.36
N GLU A 207 29.70 -17.80 6.20
CA GLU A 207 29.20 -18.24 7.50
C GLU A 207 27.69 -18.48 7.43
N LEU A 208 27.26 -19.71 7.67
CA LEU A 208 25.85 -20.10 7.74
C LEU A 208 25.30 -19.82 9.14
N LEU A 209 24.19 -19.11 9.22
CA LEU A 209 23.52 -18.78 10.48
C LEU A 209 22.01 -18.57 10.28
N THR A 210 21.26 -18.58 11.37
CA THR A 210 19.84 -18.21 11.40
C THR A 210 19.72 -16.78 11.92
N PHE A 211 19.10 -15.89 11.15
CA PHE A 211 18.88 -14.48 11.50
C PHE A 211 17.40 -14.14 11.36
N PHE A 212 16.75 -13.74 12.46
CA PHE A 212 15.29 -13.54 12.53
C PHE A 212 14.51 -14.71 11.89
N ASP A 213 14.84 -15.93 12.32
CA ASP A 213 14.25 -17.19 11.86
C ASP A 213 14.52 -17.59 10.40
N LEU A 214 15.23 -16.78 9.62
CA LEU A 214 15.68 -17.11 8.26
C LEU A 214 17.07 -17.76 8.30
N GLU A 215 17.24 -18.92 7.66
CA GLU A 215 18.57 -19.52 7.46
C GLU A 215 19.28 -18.88 6.26
N GLU A 216 20.40 -18.21 6.53
CA GLU A 216 21.17 -17.45 5.55
C GLU A 216 22.67 -17.79 5.55
N LEU A 217 23.29 -17.69 4.37
CA LEU A 217 24.73 -17.71 4.21
C LEU A 217 25.25 -16.28 4.06
N VAL A 218 25.98 -15.80 5.07
CA VAL A 218 26.71 -14.53 4.99
C VAL A 218 28.02 -14.80 4.25
N VAL A 219 28.09 -14.38 2.98
CA VAL A 219 29.26 -14.63 2.14
C VAL A 219 30.49 -13.85 2.62
N SER A 220 31.65 -14.51 2.57
CA SER A 220 32.92 -13.87 2.86
C SER A 220 33.39 -12.99 1.69
N PRO A 221 34.28 -11.99 1.91
CA PRO A 221 34.94 -11.29 0.82
C PRO A 221 35.63 -12.26 -0.14
N GLY A 222 35.24 -12.23 -1.42
CA GLY A 222 35.73 -13.18 -2.44
C GLY A 222 35.13 -14.59 -2.34
N GLY A 223 34.12 -14.80 -1.50
CA GLY A 223 33.43 -16.07 -1.32
C GLY A 223 32.33 -16.36 -2.34
N ILE A 224 32.30 -15.65 -3.47
CA ILE A 224 31.37 -15.90 -4.57
C ILE A 224 32.18 -16.15 -5.85
N ASP A 225 32.14 -17.38 -6.32
CA ASP A 225 32.73 -17.82 -7.58
C ASP A 225 31.61 -18.10 -8.61
N VAL A 226 31.53 -17.32 -9.68
CA VAL A 226 30.59 -17.57 -10.79
C VAL A 226 31.15 -18.69 -11.67
N LEU A 227 30.42 -19.81 -11.74
CA LEU A 227 30.82 -21.01 -12.49
C LEU A 227 30.26 -21.06 -13.92
N GLY A 228 29.37 -20.11 -14.25
CA GLY A 228 28.70 -19.98 -15.55
C GLY A 228 27.20 -20.29 -15.48
N ASP A 229 26.58 -20.59 -16.62
CA ASP A 229 25.15 -20.88 -16.69
C ASP A 229 24.83 -22.24 -16.07
N GLY A 230 23.68 -22.36 -15.41
CA GLY A 230 23.13 -23.55 -14.78
C GLY A 230 21.87 -24.09 -15.45
N PRO A 231 21.28 -25.16 -14.88
CA PRO A 231 19.95 -25.57 -15.27
C PRO A 231 18.94 -24.49 -14.89
N SER A 232 17.90 -24.34 -15.71
CA SER A 232 16.69 -23.65 -15.26
C SER A 232 15.97 -24.57 -14.28
N LEU A 233 15.74 -24.07 -13.06
CA LEU A 233 15.01 -24.81 -12.03
C LEU A 233 13.52 -24.48 -12.14
N PRO A 234 12.65 -25.46 -12.47
CA PRO A 234 11.21 -25.22 -12.41
C PRO A 234 10.79 -24.98 -10.96
N PRO A 235 9.83 -24.08 -10.70
CA PRO A 235 9.29 -23.90 -9.36
C PRO A 235 8.61 -25.19 -8.89
N LEU A 236 8.77 -25.52 -7.61
CA LEU A 236 8.06 -26.64 -7.01
C LEU A 236 6.58 -26.30 -6.86
N GLU A 237 5.70 -27.05 -7.53
CA GLU A 237 4.26 -26.83 -7.45
C GLU A 237 3.67 -27.45 -6.17
N LEU A 238 2.97 -26.64 -5.39
CA LEU A 238 2.34 -27.05 -4.13
C LEU A 238 0.82 -27.12 -4.27
N SER A 239 0.22 -28.05 -3.55
CA SER A 239 -1.23 -28.29 -3.60
C SER A 239 -2.05 -27.19 -2.96
N GLU A 240 -1.50 -26.48 -1.99
CA GLU A 240 -2.15 -25.39 -1.26
C GLU A 240 -1.14 -24.52 -0.51
N SER A 241 -1.46 -23.24 -0.35
CA SER A 241 -0.60 -22.26 0.32
C SER A 241 -0.39 -22.54 1.81
N ALA A 242 -1.37 -23.13 2.50
CA ALA A 242 -1.31 -23.48 3.92
C ALA A 242 -0.15 -24.42 4.29
N ARG A 243 0.35 -25.19 3.32
CA ARG A 243 1.45 -26.14 3.51
C ARG A 243 2.77 -25.45 3.84
N VAL A 244 2.92 -24.17 3.48
CA VAL A 244 4.13 -23.35 3.62
C VAL A 244 3.87 -22.01 4.31
N ALA A 245 2.66 -21.78 4.83
CA ALA A 245 2.38 -20.68 5.77
C ALA A 245 3.02 -20.95 7.14
N ASP A 246 2.85 -20.04 8.11
CA ASP A 246 3.52 -20.04 9.43
C ASP A 246 3.48 -21.39 10.18
N LEU A 247 2.39 -22.14 10.04
CA LEU A 247 2.18 -23.45 10.69
C LEU A 247 2.24 -24.64 9.72
N GLY A 248 2.69 -24.41 8.48
CA GLY A 248 2.75 -25.41 7.43
C GLY A 248 3.87 -26.43 7.64
N ASP A 249 3.59 -27.72 7.45
CA ASP A 249 4.57 -28.80 7.66
C ASP A 249 5.69 -28.86 6.60
N LEU A 250 5.65 -28.00 5.57
CA LEU A 250 6.71 -27.83 4.57
C LEU A 250 7.42 -26.48 4.67
N ALA A 251 7.00 -25.58 5.57
CA ALA A 251 7.54 -24.22 5.67
C ALA A 251 9.07 -24.23 5.86
N GLU A 252 9.58 -25.03 6.82
CA GLU A 252 11.02 -25.18 7.05
C GLU A 252 11.74 -25.88 5.89
N ALA A 253 11.13 -26.93 5.35
CA ALA A 253 11.72 -27.75 4.30
C ALA A 253 11.84 -27.00 2.96
N LEU A 254 11.02 -25.96 2.76
CA LEU A 254 10.98 -25.18 1.53
C LEU A 254 11.37 -23.71 1.76
N GLU A 255 11.93 -23.36 2.92
CA GLU A 255 12.48 -22.03 3.11
C GLU A 255 13.55 -21.73 2.05
N SER A 256 13.55 -20.51 1.51
CA SER A 256 14.42 -20.09 0.41
C SER A 256 14.27 -20.93 -0.87
N HIS A 257 13.12 -21.58 -1.05
CA HIS A 257 12.82 -22.39 -2.23
C HIS A 257 11.88 -21.64 -3.19
N LEU A 258 12.15 -21.76 -4.49
CA LEU A 258 11.25 -21.30 -5.54
C LEU A 258 10.05 -22.25 -5.63
N VAL A 259 8.86 -21.74 -5.36
CA VAL A 259 7.62 -22.51 -5.35
C VAL A 259 6.57 -21.84 -6.23
N THR A 260 5.58 -22.60 -6.66
CA THR A 260 4.40 -22.05 -7.32
C THR A 260 3.13 -22.64 -6.73
N LEU A 261 2.13 -21.77 -6.60
CA LEU A 261 0.78 -22.09 -6.17
C LEU A 261 -0.18 -21.70 -7.29
N ARG A 262 -1.31 -22.40 -7.36
CA ARG A 262 -2.34 -22.18 -8.37
C ARG A 262 -3.72 -22.11 -7.75
N PHE A 263 -4.55 -21.27 -8.35
CA PHE A 263 -5.97 -21.10 -8.03
C PHE A 263 -6.19 -20.71 -6.55
N GLU A 264 -5.29 -19.89 -6.02
CA GLU A 264 -5.41 -19.31 -4.67
C GLU A 264 -6.28 -18.05 -4.72
N ARG A 265 -6.84 -17.66 -3.58
CA ARG A 265 -7.62 -16.42 -3.47
C ARG A 265 -6.98 -15.50 -2.45
N VAL A 266 -7.09 -14.21 -2.72
CA VAL A 266 -6.72 -13.17 -1.76
C VAL A 266 -7.80 -13.09 -0.68
N ASN A 267 -7.39 -13.29 0.57
CA ASN A 267 -8.29 -13.30 1.74
C ASN A 267 -8.20 -11.99 2.55
N ASN A 268 -6.99 -11.43 2.66
CA ASN A 268 -6.75 -10.16 3.34
C ASN A 268 -5.78 -9.32 2.52
N THR A 269 -6.15 -8.09 2.16
CA THR A 269 -5.29 -7.21 1.36
C THR A 269 -4.47 -6.20 2.17
N ALA A 270 -4.68 -6.11 3.49
CA ALA A 270 -3.97 -5.18 4.38
C ALA A 270 -3.68 -5.84 5.76
N PRO A 271 -2.90 -6.93 5.77
CA PRO A 271 -2.67 -7.75 6.97
C PRO A 271 -1.73 -7.11 8.01
N ASP A 272 -0.99 -6.08 7.62
CA ASP A 272 0.01 -5.36 8.40
C ASP A 272 -0.44 -3.93 8.80
N CYS A 273 -1.72 -3.62 8.62
CA CYS A 273 -2.38 -2.46 9.23
C CYS A 273 -1.94 -2.26 10.70
N PRO A 274 -1.66 -1.03 11.17
CA PRO A 274 -1.68 0.25 10.44
C PRO A 274 -0.47 0.53 9.54
N ASN A 275 0.62 -0.24 9.70
CA ASN A 275 1.84 -0.05 8.91
C ASN A 275 1.78 -0.97 7.69
N ASP A 276 0.99 -0.57 6.69
CA ASP A 276 0.83 -1.36 5.46
C ASP A 276 2.10 -1.25 4.59
N PHE A 277 2.74 -2.40 4.33
CA PHE A 277 3.90 -2.52 3.45
C PHE A 277 3.55 -3.16 2.10
N GLY A 278 2.27 -3.15 1.72
CA GLY A 278 1.75 -3.69 0.46
C GLY A 278 1.67 -5.22 0.44
N ASN A 279 1.79 -5.87 1.61
CA ASN A 279 1.63 -7.32 1.73
C ASN A 279 0.15 -7.70 1.60
N PHE A 280 -0.13 -8.92 1.17
CA PHE A 280 -1.48 -9.48 1.22
C PHE A 280 -1.43 -10.97 1.55
N VAL A 281 -2.56 -11.54 1.97
CA VAL A 281 -2.64 -12.92 2.48
C VAL A 281 -3.61 -13.74 1.66
N LEU A 282 -3.21 -14.97 1.35
CA LEU A 282 -4.03 -15.95 0.65
C LEU A 282 -4.97 -16.72 1.60
N ASP A 283 -5.95 -17.43 1.07
CA ASP A 283 -6.86 -18.29 1.84
C ASP A 283 -6.14 -19.29 2.77
N GLY A 284 -4.99 -19.83 2.36
CA GLY A 284 -4.16 -20.70 3.19
C GLY A 284 -3.27 -19.97 4.20
N ALA A 285 -3.54 -18.69 4.49
CA ALA A 285 -2.80 -17.84 5.42
C ALA A 285 -1.32 -17.59 5.05
N LEU A 286 -0.91 -17.91 3.82
CA LEU A 286 0.40 -17.55 3.31
C LEU A 286 0.41 -16.08 2.91
N TRP A 287 1.42 -15.35 3.37
CA TRP A 287 1.63 -13.96 2.97
C TRP A 287 2.31 -13.91 1.61
N ILE A 288 1.93 -12.92 0.80
CA ILE A 288 2.63 -12.55 -0.42
C ILE A 288 3.33 -11.23 -0.19
N GLY A 289 4.66 -11.24 -0.35
CA GLY A 289 5.50 -10.06 -0.13
C GLY A 289 5.76 -9.25 -1.40
N ARG A 290 6.31 -8.05 -1.21
CA ARG A 290 6.73 -7.11 -2.26
C ARG A 290 8.20 -6.73 -2.18
N GLU A 291 9.07 -7.69 -1.87
CA GLU A 291 10.51 -7.43 -1.78
C GLU A 291 11.06 -6.85 -3.10
N ASN A 292 10.52 -7.31 -4.23
CA ASN A 292 10.62 -6.63 -5.51
C ASN A 292 9.27 -5.98 -5.85
N ASP A 293 9.32 -4.77 -6.39
CA ASP A 293 8.13 -4.06 -6.84
C ASP A 293 7.51 -4.74 -8.07
N TYR A 294 6.19 -4.94 -8.01
CA TYR A 294 5.37 -5.37 -9.13
C TYR A 294 4.03 -4.63 -9.13
N ASP A 295 3.50 -4.38 -10.32
CA ASP A 295 2.27 -3.60 -10.54
C ASP A 295 1.03 -4.51 -10.43
N TYR A 296 0.66 -4.83 -9.18
CA TYR A 296 -0.59 -5.48 -8.84
C TYR A 296 -1.21 -4.77 -7.64
N ALA A 297 -2.52 -4.51 -7.62
CA ALA A 297 -3.24 -3.97 -6.48
C ALA A 297 -4.27 -5.02 -6.01
N PRO A 298 -4.05 -5.70 -4.86
CA PRO A 298 -4.89 -6.81 -4.44
C PRO A 298 -6.28 -6.35 -4.04
N GLY A 299 -7.31 -6.97 -4.63
CA GLY A 299 -8.70 -6.89 -4.17
C GLY A 299 -9.10 -8.15 -3.39
N ARG A 300 -9.96 -8.01 -2.36
CA ARG A 300 -10.46 -9.18 -1.61
C ARG A 300 -11.18 -10.15 -2.55
N GLY A 301 -10.77 -11.42 -2.53
CA GLY A 301 -11.36 -12.48 -3.34
C GLY A 301 -10.83 -12.55 -4.78
N ASP A 302 -9.90 -11.68 -5.18
CA ASP A 302 -9.12 -11.86 -6.41
C ASP A 302 -8.53 -13.27 -6.46
N ARG A 303 -8.49 -13.83 -7.67
CA ARG A 303 -8.00 -15.19 -7.88
C ARG A 303 -6.64 -15.16 -8.55
N LEU A 304 -5.66 -15.77 -7.89
CA LEU A 304 -4.34 -16.04 -8.46
C LEU A 304 -4.40 -17.38 -9.19
N GLU A 305 -4.56 -17.34 -10.52
CA GLU A 305 -4.42 -18.52 -11.38
C GLU A 305 -3.04 -19.15 -11.21
N ARG A 306 -2.03 -18.30 -11.01
CA ARG A 306 -0.69 -18.68 -10.59
C ARG A 306 -0.06 -17.58 -9.75
N VAL A 307 0.62 -17.98 -8.69
CA VAL A 307 1.65 -17.17 -8.03
C VAL A 307 2.92 -18.01 -7.92
N THR A 308 4.05 -17.44 -8.31
CA THR A 308 5.37 -18.04 -8.20
C THR A 308 6.23 -17.13 -7.33
N GLY A 309 7.18 -17.68 -6.59
CA GLY A 309 8.07 -16.86 -5.79
C GLY A 309 9.00 -17.69 -4.93
N VAL A 310 9.89 -17.01 -4.22
CA VAL A 310 10.74 -17.65 -3.22
C VAL A 310 10.11 -17.57 -1.85
N LEU A 311 10.04 -18.69 -1.14
CA LEU A 311 9.60 -18.69 0.25
C LEU A 311 10.66 -18.05 1.16
N SER A 312 10.22 -17.16 2.02
CA SER A 312 11.06 -16.48 3.01
C SER A 312 10.30 -16.34 4.33
N VAL A 313 10.99 -15.85 5.35
CA VAL A 313 10.38 -15.45 6.62
C VAL A 313 10.89 -14.08 7.01
N SER A 314 9.98 -13.20 7.40
CA SER A 314 10.30 -11.90 7.98
C SER A 314 9.16 -11.42 8.86
N PHE A 315 9.51 -10.74 9.96
CA PHE A 315 8.54 -10.22 10.93
C PHE A 315 7.55 -11.30 11.41
N ASP A 316 8.07 -12.47 11.79
CA ASP A 316 7.30 -13.63 12.28
C ASP A 316 6.31 -14.24 11.26
N HIS A 317 6.38 -13.87 9.99
CA HIS A 317 5.50 -14.37 8.93
C HIS A 317 6.26 -15.03 7.78
N ARG A 318 5.79 -16.20 7.37
CA ARG A 318 6.19 -16.92 6.16
C ARG A 318 5.56 -16.24 4.95
N LYS A 319 6.41 -15.86 4.01
CA LYS A 319 6.03 -15.10 2.82
C LYS A 319 6.48 -15.83 1.56
N LEU A 320 5.66 -15.78 0.53
CA LEU A 320 6.09 -16.02 -0.83
C LEU A 320 6.47 -14.67 -1.45
N LEU A 321 7.69 -14.58 -1.97
CA LEU A 321 8.23 -13.37 -2.58
C LEU A 321 8.27 -13.55 -4.12
N PRO A 322 7.29 -13.02 -4.87
CA PRO A 322 7.38 -12.94 -6.32
C PRO A 322 8.65 -12.22 -6.76
N ARG A 323 9.28 -12.70 -7.83
CA ARG A 323 10.53 -12.10 -8.34
C ARG A 323 10.25 -10.86 -9.17
N ASP A 324 9.13 -10.89 -9.89
CA ASP A 324 8.63 -9.79 -10.73
C ASP A 324 7.15 -10.04 -11.07
N ALA A 325 6.53 -9.12 -11.83
CA ALA A 325 5.12 -9.22 -12.22
C ALA A 325 4.78 -10.48 -13.04
N SER A 326 5.74 -11.10 -13.74
CA SER A 326 5.51 -12.33 -14.51
C SER A 326 5.29 -13.56 -13.63
N ASP A 327 5.60 -13.46 -12.34
CA ASP A 327 5.31 -14.50 -11.36
C ASP A 327 3.83 -14.49 -10.91
N LEU A 328 3.04 -13.49 -11.31
CA LEU A 328 1.63 -13.35 -10.97
C LEU A 328 0.74 -13.50 -12.21
N GLU A 329 -0.25 -14.39 -12.14
CA GLU A 329 -1.34 -14.51 -13.09
C GLU A 329 -2.66 -14.32 -12.33
N VAL A 330 -3.23 -13.13 -12.43
CA VAL A 330 -4.37 -12.69 -11.62
C VAL A 330 -5.65 -12.59 -12.45
N VAL A 331 -6.77 -13.01 -11.86
CA VAL A 331 -8.12 -12.66 -12.29
C VAL A 331 -8.68 -11.69 -11.26
N THR A 332 -8.90 -10.44 -11.66
CA THR A 332 -9.52 -9.42 -10.81
C THR A 332 -10.99 -9.71 -10.67
N CYS A 333 -11.46 -9.81 -9.43
CA CYS A 333 -12.81 -10.24 -9.10
C CYS A 333 -13.72 -9.11 -8.61
N GLY A 334 -13.27 -7.86 -8.76
CA GLY A 334 -14.01 -6.67 -8.36
C GLY A 334 -14.07 -6.46 -6.85
N GLY A 335 -13.27 -7.21 -6.08
CA GLY A 335 -13.10 -6.98 -4.67
C GLY A 335 -12.33 -5.69 -4.42
N LEU A 336 -12.77 -4.91 -3.44
CA LEU A 336 -12.03 -3.76 -2.97
C LEU A 336 -10.89 -4.22 -2.04
N PRO A 337 -9.81 -3.43 -1.91
CA PRO A 337 -8.83 -3.66 -0.87
C PRO A 337 -9.48 -3.58 0.51
N ASP A 338 -9.06 -4.45 1.40
CA ASP A 338 -9.34 -4.37 2.82
C ASP A 338 -8.84 -3.07 3.42
N LYS A 339 -9.69 -2.53 4.28
CA LYS A 339 -9.50 -1.29 4.98
C LYS A 339 -9.38 -1.62 6.47
N CYS A 340 -8.46 -0.99 7.22
CA CYS A 340 -8.14 -1.41 8.59
C CYS A 340 -9.39 -1.45 9.49
N PRO A 341 -9.55 -2.49 10.34
CA PRO A 341 -10.75 -2.66 11.16
C PRO A 341 -10.82 -1.70 12.35
N GLU A 342 -12.04 -1.33 12.72
CA GLU A 342 -12.40 -0.42 13.84
C GLU A 342 -11.86 -0.85 15.22
N SER A 343 -11.57 -2.15 15.43
CA SER A 343 -11.05 -2.67 16.70
C SER A 343 -9.59 -2.32 16.97
N GLU A 344 -8.89 -1.71 16.00
CA GLU A 344 -7.47 -1.40 16.08
C GLU A 344 -7.20 0.12 16.25
N CYS A 345 -8.25 0.90 16.53
CA CYS A 345 -8.19 2.34 16.73
C CYS A 345 -7.35 2.76 17.96
N PRO A 346 -6.63 3.90 17.90
CA PRO A 346 -5.94 4.46 19.06
C PRO A 346 -6.87 5.11 20.10
N ALA A 347 -8.11 5.43 19.73
CA ALA A 347 -9.16 5.95 20.62
C ALA A 347 -10.38 5.02 20.60
N GLU A 348 -10.98 4.79 21.77
CA GLU A 348 -12.15 3.91 21.95
C GLU A 348 -13.47 4.69 21.90
N LEU A 349 -14.59 4.01 21.56
CA LEU A 349 -15.93 4.58 21.68
C LEU A 349 -16.18 4.99 23.14
N GLY A 350 -16.24 6.30 23.39
CA GLY A 350 -16.45 6.87 24.73
C GLY A 350 -15.23 7.56 25.36
N ASP A 351 -14.12 7.71 24.62
CA ASP A 351 -13.09 8.67 25.02
C ASP A 351 -13.68 10.08 25.13
N PRO A 352 -13.26 10.89 26.12
CA PRO A 352 -13.86 12.20 26.34
C PRO A 352 -13.50 13.17 25.21
N GLU A 353 -14.50 13.48 24.39
CA GLU A 353 -14.43 14.49 23.32
C GLU A 353 -14.58 15.91 23.88
N SER A 354 -13.91 16.88 23.26
CA SER A 354 -14.08 18.29 23.59
C SER A 354 -15.32 18.90 22.91
N GLY A 355 -15.70 18.36 21.74
CA GLY A 355 -16.81 18.84 20.92
C GLY A 355 -16.60 20.22 20.29
N GLU A 356 -15.38 20.76 20.29
CA GLU A 356 -15.09 22.11 19.75
C GLU A 356 -15.10 22.17 18.21
N LEU A 357 -14.80 21.04 17.57
CA LEU A 357 -15.03 20.75 16.17
C LEU A 357 -15.91 19.52 16.09
N VAL A 358 -16.85 19.51 15.16
CA VAL A 358 -17.78 18.39 14.97
C VAL A 358 -17.66 17.88 13.54
N ILE A 359 -17.50 16.58 13.36
CA ILE A 359 -17.55 15.90 12.07
C ILE A 359 -19.02 15.87 11.63
N THR A 360 -19.33 16.57 10.53
CA THR A 360 -20.72 16.78 10.08
C THR A 360 -21.07 16.05 8.80
N GLU A 361 -20.10 15.74 7.95
CA GLU A 361 -20.36 15.06 6.68
C GLU A 361 -19.19 14.13 6.31
N ILE A 362 -19.51 12.95 5.78
CA ILE A 362 -18.53 11.96 5.34
C ILE A 362 -18.93 11.44 3.96
N GLN A 363 -18.06 11.64 2.97
CA GLN A 363 -18.12 10.98 1.67
C GLN A 363 -17.03 9.91 1.58
N ASN A 364 -17.41 8.66 1.82
CA ASN A 364 -16.51 7.51 1.86
C ASN A 364 -16.71 6.52 0.69
N ASP A 365 -17.64 6.80 -0.22
CA ASP A 365 -17.95 5.94 -1.36
C ASP A 365 -18.51 6.80 -2.51
N PRO A 366 -17.71 7.71 -3.11
CA PRO A 366 -18.19 8.62 -4.15
C PRO A 366 -18.65 7.89 -5.42
N HIS A 367 -19.40 8.56 -6.29
CA HIS A 367 -19.77 7.97 -7.57
C HIS A 367 -18.53 7.73 -8.47
N GLY A 368 -18.33 6.48 -8.88
CA GLY A 368 -17.33 6.10 -9.85
C GLY A 368 -16.00 5.69 -9.21
N THR A 369 -14.96 6.51 -9.38
CA THR A 369 -13.64 6.27 -8.78
C THR A 369 -13.55 6.95 -7.42
N ASP A 370 -12.98 6.26 -6.43
CA ASP A 370 -12.73 6.82 -5.09
C ASP A 370 -11.56 7.81 -5.10
N VAL A 371 -10.60 7.61 -6.03
CA VAL A 371 -9.41 8.46 -6.16
C VAL A 371 -9.81 9.92 -6.28
N ASP A 372 -9.29 10.72 -5.34
CA ASP A 372 -9.41 12.17 -5.24
C ASP A 372 -10.83 12.73 -4.99
N ARG A 373 -11.82 11.89 -4.65
CA ARG A 373 -13.25 12.29 -4.51
C ARG A 373 -13.88 12.04 -3.15
N GLU A 374 -13.13 11.44 -2.23
CA GLU A 374 -13.52 11.28 -0.85
C GLU A 374 -13.33 12.60 -0.08
N PHE A 375 -14.20 12.86 0.90
CA PHE A 375 -14.05 14.01 1.79
C PHE A 375 -14.64 13.79 3.17
N VAL A 376 -14.14 14.58 4.12
CA VAL A 376 -14.70 14.77 5.46
C VAL A 376 -14.99 16.26 5.64
N GLU A 377 -16.13 16.58 6.24
CA GLU A 377 -16.46 17.94 6.66
C GLU A 377 -16.40 18.08 8.17
N LEU A 378 -15.72 19.13 8.64
CA LEU A 378 -15.73 19.57 10.03
C LEU A 378 -16.49 20.88 10.19
N TYR A 379 -17.12 21.06 11.34
CA TYR A 379 -17.87 22.25 11.71
C TYR A 379 -17.41 22.83 13.04
N ASN A 380 -17.20 24.14 13.07
CA ASN A 380 -16.95 24.87 14.32
C ASN A 380 -18.28 25.23 15.01
N ASP A 381 -18.70 24.44 16.00
CA ASP A 381 -19.90 24.71 16.81
C ASP A 381 -19.70 25.87 17.81
N GLY A 382 -18.46 26.35 17.95
CA GLY A 382 -18.11 27.47 18.79
C GLY A 382 -18.72 28.81 18.35
N ALA A 383 -18.79 29.74 19.31
CA ALA A 383 -19.16 31.14 19.06
C ALA A 383 -17.94 32.03 18.72
N ALA A 384 -16.75 31.45 18.67
CA ALA A 384 -15.49 32.12 18.37
C ALA A 384 -14.78 31.44 17.20
N GLU A 385 -13.92 32.19 16.51
CA GLU A 385 -13.02 31.63 15.50
C GLU A 385 -12.05 30.65 16.16
N LEU A 386 -11.86 29.49 15.52
CA LEU A 386 -10.92 28.47 15.95
C LEU A 386 -9.62 28.56 15.15
N ASP A 387 -8.49 28.44 15.84
CA ASP A 387 -7.17 28.33 15.23
C ASP A 387 -6.87 26.84 15.03
N LEU A 388 -6.78 26.39 13.78
CA LEU A 388 -6.59 24.99 13.41
C LEU A 388 -5.11 24.60 13.33
N ASP A 389 -4.18 25.52 13.55
CA ASP A 389 -2.75 25.25 13.45
C ASP A 389 -2.33 24.12 14.41
N GLY A 390 -1.95 22.98 13.82
CA GLY A 390 -1.51 21.79 14.54
C GLY A 390 -2.62 20.83 14.97
N TYR A 391 -3.88 21.10 14.61
CA TYR A 391 -4.93 20.07 14.63
C TYR A 391 -4.66 19.05 13.52
N TRP A 392 -5.16 17.83 13.67
CA TRP A 392 -5.16 16.86 12.59
C TRP A 392 -6.42 15.99 12.62
N VAL A 393 -6.79 15.49 11.45
CA VAL A 393 -7.76 14.41 11.30
C VAL A 393 -7.01 13.13 11.05
N GLN A 394 -7.45 12.03 11.66
CA GLN A 394 -6.82 10.73 11.59
C GLN A 394 -7.86 9.65 11.39
N ASP A 395 -7.49 8.55 10.74
CA ASP A 395 -8.25 7.31 10.79
C ASP A 395 -7.70 6.37 11.86
N CYS A 396 -8.33 5.23 12.06
CA CYS A 396 -7.83 4.21 12.99
C CYS A 396 -6.55 3.52 12.51
N GLY A 397 -6.23 3.61 11.21
CA GLY A 397 -4.95 3.19 10.64
C GLY A 397 -3.82 4.18 10.92
N GLY A 398 -4.08 5.26 11.64
CA GLY A 398 -3.08 6.26 12.00
C GLY A 398 -2.72 7.24 10.88
N ARG A 399 -3.30 7.10 9.68
CA ARG A 399 -3.09 8.01 8.56
C ARG A 399 -3.84 9.30 8.79
N ARG A 400 -3.27 10.42 8.36
CA ARG A 400 -3.74 11.73 8.81
C ARG A 400 -3.75 12.82 7.74
N ALA A 401 -4.61 13.80 7.95
CA ALA A 401 -4.60 15.11 7.33
C ALA A 401 -4.22 16.15 8.38
N ASP A 402 -3.10 16.84 8.19
CA ASP A 402 -2.72 17.95 9.07
C ASP A 402 -3.55 19.21 8.72
N LEU A 403 -4.14 19.85 9.72
CA LEU A 403 -4.95 21.04 9.56
C LEU A 403 -4.14 22.30 9.90
N SER A 404 -4.54 23.42 9.29
CA SER A 404 -3.97 24.74 9.55
C SER A 404 -4.96 25.84 9.21
N GLY A 405 -4.66 27.06 9.63
CA GLY A 405 -5.48 28.23 9.35
C GLY A 405 -6.56 28.48 10.39
N ARG A 406 -7.61 29.20 9.98
CA ARG A 406 -8.63 29.72 10.89
C ARG A 406 -10.01 29.33 10.39
N LEU A 407 -10.82 28.78 11.29
CA LEU A 407 -12.21 28.42 11.00
C LEU A 407 -13.15 29.37 11.74
N ALA A 408 -13.91 30.16 10.97
CA ALA A 408 -14.87 31.10 11.51
C ALA A 408 -15.89 30.42 12.44
N PRO A 409 -16.49 31.13 13.42
CA PRO A 409 -17.61 30.59 14.18
C PRO A 409 -18.70 30.11 13.23
N ARG A 410 -19.24 28.91 13.46
CA ARG A 410 -20.29 28.33 12.60
C ARG A 410 -19.86 28.10 11.15
N GLY A 411 -18.54 28.08 10.89
CA GLY A 411 -17.96 27.76 9.60
C GLY A 411 -17.74 26.26 9.40
N TYR A 412 -17.57 25.88 8.14
CA TYR A 412 -17.27 24.52 7.69
C TYR A 412 -15.85 24.46 7.14
N LEU A 413 -15.22 23.29 7.29
CA LEU A 413 -13.94 22.96 6.68
C LEU A 413 -14.09 21.64 5.92
N VAL A 414 -13.94 21.68 4.61
CA VAL A 414 -13.97 20.50 3.75
C VAL A 414 -12.55 20.02 3.49
N ILE A 415 -12.28 18.79 3.93
CA ILE A 415 -11.01 18.09 3.77
C ILE A 415 -11.23 17.03 2.70
N ALA A 416 -10.61 17.16 1.53
CA ALA A 416 -10.93 16.30 0.39
C ALA A 416 -9.72 15.82 -0.42
N GLY A 417 -9.92 14.74 -1.20
CA GLY A 417 -8.85 14.08 -1.94
C GLY A 417 -8.12 14.98 -2.95
N SER A 418 -8.77 16.03 -3.45
CA SER A 418 -8.16 17.03 -4.33
C SER A 418 -8.68 18.45 -4.04
N LEU A 419 -7.80 19.44 -4.23
CA LEU A 419 -8.17 20.87 -4.23
C LEU A 419 -8.74 21.34 -5.58
N ASP A 420 -8.62 20.52 -6.62
CA ASP A 420 -9.24 20.76 -7.92
C ASP A 420 -10.70 20.28 -7.87
N GLU A 421 -11.63 21.23 -7.89
CA GLU A 421 -13.07 21.00 -7.83
C GLU A 421 -13.55 20.02 -8.91
N ASP A 422 -13.02 20.10 -10.13
CA ASP A 422 -13.44 19.22 -11.23
C ASP A 422 -12.98 17.77 -11.02
N VAL A 423 -11.83 17.58 -10.38
CA VAL A 423 -11.30 16.26 -9.99
C VAL A 423 -12.11 15.69 -8.83
N ASN A 424 -12.40 16.53 -7.84
CA ASN A 424 -13.09 16.22 -6.59
C ASN A 424 -14.63 16.18 -6.72
N GLY A 425 -15.14 15.92 -7.93
CA GLY A 425 -16.59 15.75 -8.15
C GLY A 425 -17.44 17.01 -7.96
N GLY A 426 -16.88 18.21 -8.10
CA GLY A 426 -17.61 19.45 -7.85
C GLY A 426 -17.63 19.88 -6.38
N VAL A 427 -16.70 19.35 -5.57
CA VAL A 427 -16.50 19.76 -4.17
C VAL A 427 -15.36 20.76 -4.10
N GLU A 428 -15.68 21.97 -3.64
CA GLU A 428 -14.67 22.98 -3.26
C GLU A 428 -14.06 22.55 -1.92
N ALA A 429 -12.77 22.23 -1.92
CA ALA A 429 -12.04 21.77 -0.75
C ALA A 429 -11.21 22.90 -0.12
N ASP A 430 -11.22 22.98 1.21
CA ASP A 430 -10.40 23.93 1.96
C ASP A 430 -8.98 23.40 2.17
N THR A 431 -8.84 22.08 2.30
CA THR A 431 -7.55 21.41 2.50
C THR A 431 -7.56 19.99 1.94
N LEU A 432 -6.38 19.41 1.81
CA LEU A 432 -6.19 18.04 1.31
C LEU A 432 -6.47 17.00 2.40
N LEU A 433 -7.11 15.91 2.00
CA LEU A 433 -7.30 14.67 2.77
C LEU A 433 -5.96 14.01 3.13
N GLY A 434 -4.91 14.31 2.38
CA GLY A 434 -3.58 13.76 2.62
C GLY A 434 -3.61 12.24 2.59
N ASP A 435 -3.08 11.60 3.64
CA ASP A 435 -3.08 10.15 3.74
C ASP A 435 -4.35 9.59 4.39
N LEU A 436 -5.23 10.46 4.93
CA LEU A 436 -6.46 10.03 5.59
C LEU A 436 -7.28 9.17 4.64
N PHE A 437 -7.85 8.09 5.17
CA PHE A 437 -8.53 7.08 4.39
C PHE A 437 -9.92 6.81 4.91
N LEU A 438 -10.88 6.80 3.99
CA LEU A 438 -12.29 6.65 4.32
C LEU A 438 -12.81 5.33 3.73
N PRO A 439 -13.11 4.32 4.56
CA PRO A 439 -13.61 3.07 4.02
C PRO A 439 -15.05 3.06 3.47
N ASN A 440 -15.25 2.52 2.27
CA ASN A 440 -16.58 2.39 1.65
C ASN A 440 -17.50 1.50 2.51
N GLY A 441 -16.94 0.49 3.18
CA GLY A 441 -17.69 -0.46 4.03
C GLY A 441 -18.02 0.05 5.44
N GLY A 442 -17.54 1.23 5.84
CA GLY A 442 -17.58 1.73 7.21
C GLY A 442 -16.18 1.90 7.80
N GLY A 443 -15.98 2.95 8.58
CA GLY A 443 -14.68 3.29 9.13
C GLY A 443 -14.74 4.41 10.16
N SER A 444 -13.64 5.12 10.30
CA SER A 444 -13.44 6.04 11.41
C SER A 444 -12.86 7.37 10.94
N VAL A 445 -13.32 8.44 11.56
CA VAL A 445 -12.70 9.76 11.47
C VAL A 445 -12.49 10.24 12.90
N LEU A 446 -11.26 10.62 13.24
CA LEU A 446 -10.88 11.12 14.55
C LEU A 446 -10.25 12.50 14.37
N VAL A 447 -10.63 13.46 15.20
CA VAL A 447 -10.05 14.81 15.20
C VAL A 447 -9.26 14.98 16.48
N PHE A 448 -8.02 15.47 16.37
CA PHE A 448 -7.17 15.74 17.50
C PHE A 448 -6.68 17.19 17.52
N ASN A 449 -6.51 17.71 18.73
CA ASN A 449 -5.91 19.03 18.94
C ASN A 449 -4.37 18.95 19.00
N PRO A 450 -3.64 20.09 18.98
CA PRO A 450 -2.18 20.09 18.96
C PRO A 450 -1.51 19.48 20.19
N GLN A 451 -2.26 19.24 21.27
CA GLN A 451 -1.79 18.58 22.49
C GLN A 451 -2.03 17.05 22.46
N GLY A 452 -2.63 16.52 21.40
CA GLY A 452 -3.00 15.11 21.26
C GLY A 452 -4.26 14.71 22.03
N GLY A 453 -5.07 15.68 22.46
CA GLY A 453 -6.39 15.40 22.98
C GLY A 453 -7.38 15.11 21.85
N LEU A 454 -8.21 14.08 22.03
CA LEU A 454 -9.33 13.79 21.14
C LEU A 454 -10.35 14.94 21.22
N VAL A 455 -10.66 15.52 20.08
CA VAL A 455 -11.63 16.61 19.93
C VAL A 455 -13.00 16.03 19.64
N ASP A 456 -13.06 15.13 18.66
CA ASP A 456 -14.27 14.50 18.15
C ASP A 456 -13.92 13.22 17.42
N GLN A 457 -14.87 12.29 17.31
CA GLN A 457 -14.73 11.10 16.48
C GLN A 457 -16.06 10.60 15.96
N VAL A 458 -16.01 9.95 14.81
CA VAL A 458 -17.14 9.26 14.22
C VAL A 458 -16.69 7.89 13.75
N ARG A 459 -17.42 6.86 14.17
CA ARG A 459 -17.29 5.50 13.65
C ARG A 459 -18.52 5.18 12.82
N TYR A 460 -18.41 5.34 11.50
CA TYR A 460 -19.51 5.22 10.58
C TYR A 460 -19.59 3.84 9.94
N GLU A 461 -20.81 3.43 9.62
CA GLU A 461 -21.11 2.20 8.88
C GLU A 461 -21.98 2.54 7.66
N VAL A 462 -22.17 1.57 6.76
CA VAL A 462 -23.06 1.71 5.58
C VAL A 462 -24.36 0.93 5.71
N ARG A 463 -24.65 0.42 6.90
CA ARG A 463 -25.85 -0.38 7.20
C ARG A 463 -26.38 -0.09 8.59
N ALA A 464 -27.62 -0.53 8.83
CA ALA A 464 -28.31 -0.35 10.10
C ALA A 464 -27.41 -0.76 11.29
N PRO A 465 -27.31 0.07 12.35
CA PRO A 465 -28.18 1.23 12.63
C PRO A 465 -27.88 2.51 11.84
N TRP A 466 -26.73 2.61 11.16
CA TRP A 466 -26.41 3.75 10.29
C TRP A 466 -27.32 3.83 9.07
N PRO A 467 -27.52 5.03 8.48
CA PRO A 467 -28.27 5.18 7.25
C PRO A 467 -27.63 4.34 6.13
N ARG A 468 -28.45 3.54 5.45
CA ARG A 468 -28.04 2.91 4.20
C ARG A 468 -27.87 3.99 3.14
N ARG A 469 -26.72 3.98 2.49
CA ARG A 469 -26.31 4.92 1.45
C ARG A 469 -25.96 4.15 0.18
N ASP A 470 -26.34 4.68 -0.96
CA ASP A 470 -25.83 4.23 -2.26
C ASP A 470 -24.52 5.00 -2.56
N PRO A 471 -23.63 4.49 -3.43
CA PRO A 471 -22.43 5.23 -3.82
C PRO A 471 -22.79 6.63 -4.29
N GLY A 472 -22.00 7.63 -3.92
CA GLY A 472 -22.24 9.05 -4.15
C GLY A 472 -23.11 9.73 -3.10
N GLU A 473 -23.77 9.00 -2.20
CA GLU A 473 -24.52 9.60 -1.09
C GLU A 473 -23.64 9.74 0.16
N THR A 474 -23.50 10.95 0.68
CA THR A 474 -22.79 11.23 1.93
C THR A 474 -23.55 10.71 3.15
N ALA A 475 -22.84 10.52 4.26
CA ALA A 475 -23.46 10.51 5.58
C ALA A 475 -23.47 11.95 6.09
N ASP A 476 -24.66 12.51 6.31
CA ASP A 476 -24.84 13.85 6.88
C ASP A 476 -25.32 13.73 8.33
N LEU A 477 -24.69 14.45 9.23
CA LEU A 477 -25.18 14.65 10.58
C LEU A 477 -26.41 15.56 10.53
N LEU A 478 -27.49 15.19 11.22
CA LEU A 478 -28.75 15.92 11.16
C LEU A 478 -28.65 17.35 11.70
N ARG A 479 -27.83 17.56 12.74
CA ARG A 479 -27.49 18.86 13.35
C ARG A 479 -26.16 18.72 14.10
N ALA A 480 -25.32 19.76 14.06
CA ALA A 480 -24.00 19.75 14.69
C ALA A 480 -24.01 19.68 16.23
N ASP A 481 -25.14 19.98 16.89
CA ASP A 481 -25.28 19.88 18.35
C ASP A 481 -25.82 18.50 18.80
N LEU A 482 -25.89 17.52 17.89
CA LEU A 482 -26.24 16.15 18.20
C LEU A 482 -24.98 15.30 18.40
N ASP A 483 -25.13 14.24 19.19
CA ASP A 483 -24.10 13.23 19.38
C ASP A 483 -23.87 12.48 18.06
N ASN A 484 -22.74 12.75 17.42
CA ASN A 484 -22.33 12.20 16.14
C ASN A 484 -21.79 10.76 16.26
N SER A 485 -21.64 10.23 17.49
CA SER A 485 -21.43 8.81 17.74
C SER A 485 -22.74 8.01 17.72
N ASP A 486 -23.91 8.66 17.76
CA ASP A 486 -25.21 7.99 17.64
C ASP A 486 -25.64 7.88 16.16
N PRO A 487 -25.70 6.67 15.57
CA PRO A 487 -26.12 6.46 14.19
C PRO A 487 -27.53 7.00 13.87
N ALA A 488 -28.41 7.15 14.87
CA ALA A 488 -29.75 7.71 14.68
C ALA A 488 -29.73 9.21 14.33
N HIS A 489 -28.61 9.90 14.56
CA HIS A 489 -28.41 11.30 14.21
C HIS A 489 -27.85 11.51 12.80
N TRP A 490 -27.63 10.43 12.04
CA TRP A 490 -27.12 10.50 10.68
C TRP A 490 -28.20 10.20 9.64
N ARG A 491 -28.10 10.84 8.48
CA ARG A 491 -28.94 10.58 7.30
C ARG A 491 -28.06 10.41 6.07
N ARG A 492 -28.63 9.86 5.00
CA ARG A 492 -28.02 9.99 3.68
C ARG A 492 -28.15 11.42 3.15
N GLY A 493 -27.16 11.84 2.36
CA GLY A 493 -27.19 13.08 1.57
C GLY A 493 -28.40 13.16 0.64
N ARG A 494 -28.82 14.39 0.30
CA ARG A 494 -30.04 14.63 -0.52
C ARG A 494 -29.92 15.77 -1.52
N ASN A 495 -28.82 16.54 -1.49
CA ASN A 495 -28.62 17.71 -2.33
C ASN A 495 -27.48 17.43 -3.29
N SER A 496 -27.67 17.60 -4.60
CA SER A 496 -26.58 17.39 -5.53
C SER A 496 -25.45 18.42 -5.31
N TYR A 497 -24.22 17.95 -5.18
CA TYR A 497 -23.01 18.76 -5.34
C TYR A 497 -22.31 18.31 -6.63
N GLY A 498 -22.53 19.06 -7.72
CA GLY A 498 -21.91 18.76 -9.01
C GLY A 498 -22.09 17.31 -9.51
N PRO A 499 -21.10 16.76 -10.25
CA PRO A 499 -21.08 15.34 -10.64
C PRO A 499 -20.63 14.39 -9.52
N GLY A 500 -20.38 14.90 -8.30
CA GLY A 500 -19.71 14.18 -7.22
C GLY A 500 -20.62 13.44 -6.27
N GLY A 501 -21.92 13.78 -6.21
CA GLY A 501 -22.85 13.04 -5.37
C GLY A 501 -24.01 13.85 -4.81
N GLU A 502 -24.66 13.27 -3.79
CA GLU A 502 -25.68 13.87 -2.95
C GLU A 502 -25.11 14.14 -1.55
N GLY A 503 -25.10 15.41 -1.13
CA GLY A 503 -24.51 15.92 0.12
C GLY A 503 -24.51 17.45 0.20
N THR A 504 -23.89 18.03 1.21
CA THR A 504 -23.84 19.48 1.47
C THR A 504 -22.45 20.02 1.81
N PRO A 505 -21.38 19.61 1.11
CA PRO A 505 -20.02 20.05 1.46
C PRO A 505 -19.90 21.57 1.46
N GLY A 506 -19.32 22.11 2.52
CA GLY A 506 -19.00 23.52 2.74
C GLY A 506 -20.20 24.39 3.14
N ARG A 507 -21.36 23.80 3.45
CA ARG A 507 -22.59 24.56 3.70
C ARG A 507 -23.54 23.87 4.67
N ALA A 508 -24.44 24.66 5.24
CA ALA A 508 -25.48 24.13 6.11
C ALA A 508 -26.47 23.21 5.36
N TYR A 509 -26.90 22.17 6.07
CA TYR A 509 -27.78 21.07 5.68
C TYR A 509 -29.26 21.40 5.45
#